data_AF-A0A022Q0I1-F1
#
_entry.id   AF-A0A022Q0I1-F1
#
_cell.length_a   1.000
_cell.length_b   1.000
_cell.length_c   1.000
_cell.angle_alpha   90.00
_cell.angle_beta   90.00
_cell.angle_gamma   90.00
#
_symmetry.space_group_name_H-M   'P 1'
#
loop_
_entity.id
_entity.type
_entity.pdbx_description
1 polymer ?
#
loop_
_entity_poly.entity_id
_entity_poly.type
_entity_poly.pdbx_seq_one_letter_code
_entity_poly.pdbx_strand_id
1 'polypeptide(L)'
;MIVMQKMIGNRKRKNGEAEDFLSSGEEEEEEVDGLGEEEVETRLKVYFCSRTHSQLSQFMKELTKTKFATELRVVCLASRKNFCINEEVVDQAHAIILAGGTLQPIEETKERLFPSIQLHQLPFFSCGHIIPSENILPIAVKHGPSGQSFDFSFKNRSSPTVIEELGLMLSNLVSVVPEGVVVFFSSFDYESRVYDAWKASGILSRISKRKQIFREPRKSTDVEAVLREYKQKIDDLVVNGPTSCNGAILLAVVGGKISEGINFSDGAGRCIVMVGLPYPSPSDVELMERLKHIEGLGRTIPSNNPVCGETGFHVLKKCKGKGKEYYDNLCMKAILRMASYYIGRAIRHRNDYAAILLVDARYASDSTKRGFSHSTEKLPKWIKNQLVPTVPNYGEVHRLLHQFFKFHKKKGFIE
;
A
#
# COMPACT_ATOMS: atom_id res chain seq x y z
N MET A 1 -25.73 -3.56 8.28
CA MET A 1 -25.63 -2.16 8.75
C MET A 1 -24.87 -1.36 7.72
N ILE A 2 -25.38 -0.18 7.34
CA ILE A 2 -24.73 0.73 6.39
C ILE A 2 -24.46 2.05 7.13
N VAL A 3 -23.27 2.60 6.95
CA VAL A 3 -22.90 3.94 7.43
C VAL A 3 -22.90 4.89 6.25
N MET A 4 -23.57 6.02 6.42
CA MET A 4 -23.65 7.08 5.42
C MET A 4 -23.02 8.33 6.01
N GLN A 5 -22.12 8.94 5.27
CA GLN A 5 -21.49 10.20 5.66
C GLN A 5 -21.73 11.24 4.59
N LYS A 6 -22.30 12.39 4.97
CA LYS A 6 -22.47 13.53 4.09
C LYS A 6 -21.26 14.45 4.20
N MET A 7 -20.61 14.74 3.08
CA MET A 7 -19.64 15.83 3.02
C MET A 7 -20.41 17.15 2.98
N ILE A 8 -20.39 17.92 4.07
CA ILE A 8 -20.95 19.26 4.09
C ILE A 8 -19.86 20.20 3.61
N GLY A 9 -19.95 20.68 2.37
CA GLY A 9 -19.13 21.81 1.92
C GLY A 9 -19.58 23.08 2.65
N ASN A 10 -18.63 23.81 3.23
CA ASN A 10 -18.90 25.04 3.98
C ASN A 10 -19.73 26.04 3.14
N ARG A 11 -21.01 26.21 3.49
CA ARG A 11 -21.82 27.32 3.01
C ARG A 11 -21.44 28.52 3.87
N LYS A 12 -20.53 29.37 3.40
CA LYS A 12 -20.28 30.70 3.98
C LYS A 12 -21.64 31.36 4.21
N ARG A 13 -22.00 31.60 5.47
CA ARG A 13 -23.08 32.53 5.82
C ARG A 13 -22.68 33.88 5.23
N LYS A 14 -23.38 34.31 4.17
CA LYS A 14 -23.39 35.72 3.78
C LYS A 14 -24.18 36.45 4.86
N ASN A 15 -23.47 37.03 5.83
CA ASN A 15 -24.02 38.18 6.55
C ASN A 15 -23.95 39.34 5.57
N GLY A 16 -25.13 39.73 5.07
CA GLY A 16 -25.33 41.03 4.47
C GLY A 16 -26.43 41.69 5.29
N GLU A 17 -26.03 42.62 6.14
CA GLU A 17 -26.69 43.91 6.35
C GLU A 17 -25.79 44.71 7.29
N ALA A 18 -25.29 45.82 6.76
CA ALA A 18 -24.55 46.82 7.49
C ALA A 18 -25.57 47.78 8.10
N GLU A 19 -25.46 48.05 9.40
CA GLU A 19 -25.77 49.36 9.95
C GLU A 19 -24.70 49.70 11.00
N ASP A 20 -24.01 50.81 10.74
CA ASP A 20 -23.14 51.51 11.67
C ASP A 20 -23.94 51.97 12.90
N PHE A 21 -23.41 51.79 14.11
CA PHE A 21 -23.55 52.81 15.16
C PHE A 21 -22.38 52.74 16.15
N LEU A 22 -21.91 53.94 16.47
CA LEU A 22 -20.68 54.30 17.18
C LEU A 22 -20.67 53.99 18.69
N SER A 23 -19.46 53.67 19.16
CA SER A 23 -18.77 54.19 20.37
C SER A 23 -19.02 53.57 21.76
N SER A 24 -17.90 53.14 22.35
CA SER A 24 -17.34 53.50 23.67
C SER A 24 -17.11 52.34 24.66
N GLY A 25 -15.89 52.29 25.20
CA GLY A 25 -15.50 51.49 26.37
C GLY A 25 -14.14 50.79 26.20
N GLU A 26 -13.06 51.47 26.59
CA GLU A 26 -11.73 50.88 26.83
C GLU A 26 -11.75 50.08 28.14
N GLU A 27 -11.06 48.93 28.19
CA GLU A 27 -10.26 48.46 29.33
C GLU A 27 -9.40 47.25 28.91
N GLU A 28 -8.11 47.32 29.23
CA GLU A 28 -7.04 46.35 28.95
C GLU A 28 -7.13 45.15 29.91
N GLU A 29 -6.79 43.92 29.45
CA GLU A 29 -5.69 43.10 29.98
C GLU A 29 -5.76 41.60 29.59
N GLU A 30 -4.55 41.05 29.40
CA GLU A 30 -4.09 39.64 29.41
C GLU A 30 -4.18 38.77 28.13
N GLU A 31 -3.03 38.71 27.45
CA GLU A 31 -2.61 37.64 26.54
C GLU A 31 -2.57 36.28 27.23
N VAL A 32 -3.37 35.32 26.75
CA VAL A 32 -3.10 33.89 26.91
C VAL A 32 -2.98 33.27 25.53
N ASP A 33 -1.77 32.82 25.23
CA ASP A 33 -1.32 32.22 23.97
C ASP A 33 -2.20 31.01 23.60
N GLY A 34 -3.21 31.25 22.76
CA GLY A 34 -4.19 30.27 22.32
C GLY A 34 -3.61 29.38 21.22
N LEU A 35 -3.30 28.14 21.59
CA LEU A 35 -3.12 27.02 20.67
C LEU A 35 -4.27 27.02 19.65
N GLY A 36 -3.95 27.28 18.38
CA GLY A 36 -4.93 27.31 17.29
C GLY A 36 -5.76 26.03 17.26
N GLU A 37 -7.03 26.15 17.60
CA GLU A 37 -8.03 25.11 17.41
C GLU A 37 -8.13 24.83 15.91
N GLU A 38 -7.58 23.70 15.45
CA GLU A 38 -7.87 23.18 14.12
C GLU A 38 -9.38 22.94 14.03
N GLU A 39 -10.10 23.77 13.28
CA GLU A 39 -11.55 23.64 13.05
C GLU A 39 -11.87 22.20 12.58
N VAL A 40 -12.47 21.41 13.47
CA VAL A 40 -12.92 20.06 13.17
C VAL A 40 -14.13 20.14 12.24
N GLU A 41 -13.93 19.88 10.95
CA GLU A 41 -15.00 19.79 9.97
C GLU A 41 -15.98 18.65 10.36
N THR A 42 -17.09 19.00 11.01
CA THR A 42 -18.09 18.06 11.52
C THR A 42 -18.94 17.49 10.37
N ARG A 43 -18.61 16.27 9.94
CA ARG A 43 -19.37 15.55 8.89
C ARG A 43 -20.56 14.81 9.48
N LEU A 44 -21.76 15.09 8.96
CA LEU A 44 -23.00 14.40 9.37
C LEU A 44 -22.93 12.90 9.04
N LYS A 45 -23.11 12.04 10.05
CA LYS A 45 -23.13 10.58 9.92
C LYS A 45 -24.53 10.04 10.19
N VAL A 46 -25.02 9.17 9.32
CA VAL A 46 -26.31 8.48 9.44
C VAL A 46 -26.07 6.97 9.40
N TYR A 47 -26.54 6.26 10.41
CA TYR A 47 -26.46 4.80 10.48
C TYR A 47 -27.79 4.21 10.04
N PHE A 48 -27.78 3.44 8.96
CA PHE A 48 -28.96 2.75 8.45
C PHE A 48 -28.88 1.25 8.75
N CYS A 49 -29.82 0.78 9.56
CA CYS A 49 -29.93 -0.62 9.98
C CYS A 49 -31.20 -1.23 9.37
N SER A 50 -31.06 -2.40 8.77
CA SER A 50 -32.18 -3.17 8.22
C SER A 50 -31.96 -4.65 8.51
N ARG A 51 -33.08 -5.38 8.63
CA ARG A 51 -33.09 -6.83 8.87
C ARG A 51 -32.73 -7.63 7.62
N THR A 52 -32.94 -7.11 6.40
CA THR A 52 -32.75 -7.87 5.14
C THR A 52 -31.89 -7.14 4.12
N HIS A 53 -31.13 -7.90 3.32
CA HIS A 53 -30.26 -7.36 2.26
C HIS A 53 -31.02 -6.75 1.08
N SER A 54 -32.24 -7.24 0.82
CA SER A 54 -33.11 -6.69 -0.21
C SER A 54 -33.52 -5.25 0.11
N GLN A 55 -33.88 -4.98 1.38
CA GLN A 55 -34.19 -3.64 1.87
C GLN A 55 -32.98 -2.70 1.77
N LEU A 56 -31.78 -3.19 2.11
CA LEU A 56 -30.54 -2.40 1.95
C LEU A 56 -30.23 -2.09 0.49
N SER A 57 -30.41 -3.06 -0.41
CA SER A 57 -30.18 -2.90 -1.84
C SER A 57 -31.18 -1.94 -2.48
N GLN A 58 -32.45 -2.00 -2.07
CA GLN A 58 -33.49 -1.07 -2.48
C GLN A 58 -33.20 0.33 -1.95
N PHE A 59 -32.83 0.46 -0.67
CA PHE A 59 -32.43 1.73 -0.08
C PHE A 59 -31.27 2.37 -0.85
N MET A 60 -30.23 1.59 -1.19
CA MET A 60 -29.09 2.07 -1.98
C MET A 60 -29.53 2.60 -3.35
N LYS A 61 -30.43 1.88 -4.04
CA LYS A 61 -30.99 2.33 -5.33
C LYS A 61 -31.77 3.63 -5.21
N GLU A 62 -32.57 3.80 -4.15
CA GLU A 62 -33.31 5.05 -3.93
C GLU A 62 -32.36 6.20 -3.55
N LEU A 63 -31.34 5.93 -2.74
CA LEU A 63 -30.35 6.94 -2.36
C LEU A 63 -29.59 7.47 -3.60
N THR A 64 -29.23 6.59 -4.53
CA THR A 64 -28.57 6.99 -5.79
C THR A 64 -29.44 7.87 -6.69
N LYS A 65 -30.76 7.88 -6.51
CA LYS A 65 -31.68 8.78 -7.24
C LYS A 65 -31.78 10.17 -6.61
N THR A 66 -31.24 10.37 -5.41
CA THR A 66 -31.33 11.66 -4.72
C THR A 66 -30.23 12.61 -5.16
N LYS A 67 -30.48 13.93 -5.03
CA LYS A 67 -29.47 14.99 -5.22
C LYS A 67 -28.24 14.86 -4.33
N PHE A 68 -28.29 14.02 -3.29
CA PHE A 68 -27.20 13.80 -2.36
C PHE A 68 -26.27 12.66 -2.77
N ALA A 69 -26.57 11.94 -3.87
CA ALA A 69 -25.78 10.80 -4.32
C ALA A 69 -24.30 11.14 -4.60
N THR A 70 -24.02 12.38 -5.00
CA THR A 70 -22.65 12.87 -5.28
C THR A 70 -21.92 13.38 -4.02
N GLU A 71 -22.66 13.72 -2.95
CA GLU A 71 -22.14 14.29 -1.71
C GLU A 71 -22.06 13.26 -0.56
N LEU A 72 -22.74 12.12 -0.70
CA LEU A 72 -22.81 11.07 0.29
C LEU A 72 -21.79 9.97 -0.02
N ARG A 73 -20.97 9.63 0.98
CA ARG A 73 -20.20 8.38 0.99
C ARG A 73 -20.98 7.33 1.76
N VAL A 74 -21.19 6.18 1.14
CA VAL A 74 -21.97 5.09 1.72
C VAL A 74 -21.11 3.85 1.83
N VAL A 75 -21.04 3.29 3.05
CA VAL A 75 -20.18 2.16 3.36
C VAL A 75 -21.02 1.06 4.00
N CYS A 76 -20.97 -0.15 3.45
CA CYS A 76 -21.61 -1.31 4.05
C CYS A 76 -20.66 -1.97 5.06
N LEU A 77 -20.97 -1.87 6.36
CA LEU A 77 -20.10 -2.42 7.41
C LEU A 77 -20.30 -3.92 7.65
N ALA A 78 -21.49 -4.44 7.39
CA ALA A 78 -21.81 -5.84 7.59
C ALA A 78 -22.87 -6.28 6.58
N SER A 79 -22.48 -7.18 5.67
CA SER A 79 -23.39 -7.87 4.77
C SER A 79 -23.07 -9.35 4.68
N ARG A 80 -24.11 -10.19 4.79
CA ARG A 80 -24.01 -11.65 4.60
C ARG A 80 -23.42 -11.97 3.21
N LYS A 81 -23.64 -11.14 2.19
CA LYS A 81 -23.06 -11.32 0.84
C LYS A 81 -21.56 -11.02 0.74
N ASN A 82 -20.97 -10.26 1.69
CA ASN A 82 -19.55 -9.87 1.66
C ASN A 82 -18.69 -10.64 2.67
N PHE A 83 -19.31 -11.39 3.59
CA PHE A 83 -18.66 -12.08 4.71
C PHE A 83 -19.03 -13.56 4.86
N CYS A 84 -19.74 -14.11 3.88
CA CYS A 84 -20.23 -15.47 3.94
C CYS A 84 -19.98 -16.07 2.56
N ILE A 85 -19.22 -17.17 2.51
CA ILE A 85 -19.60 -18.18 1.53
C ILE A 85 -21.08 -18.44 1.80
N ASN A 86 -21.93 -18.29 0.77
CA ASN A 86 -23.38 -18.47 0.90
C ASN A 86 -23.63 -19.79 1.67
N GLU A 87 -24.39 -19.76 2.76
CA GLU A 87 -24.72 -20.96 3.55
C GLU A 87 -25.30 -22.04 2.64
N GLU A 88 -26.09 -21.66 1.63
CA GLU A 88 -26.59 -22.59 0.61
C GLU A 88 -25.48 -23.26 -0.21
N VAL A 89 -24.37 -22.55 -0.49
CA VAL A 89 -23.21 -23.11 -1.20
C VAL A 89 -22.39 -24.00 -0.27
N VAL A 90 -22.26 -23.65 1.01
CA VAL A 90 -21.60 -24.49 2.01
C VAL A 90 -22.40 -25.77 2.25
N ASP A 91 -23.72 -25.67 2.35
CA ASP A 91 -24.62 -26.78 2.66
C ASP A 91 -24.86 -27.70 1.45
N GLN A 92 -24.77 -27.18 0.22
CA GLN A 92 -24.90 -27.98 -1.01
C GLN A 92 -23.57 -28.58 -1.48
N ALA A 93 -22.43 -27.99 -1.13
CA ALA A 93 -21.13 -28.48 -1.57
C ALA A 93 -20.63 -29.61 -0.68
N HIS A 94 -20.23 -30.72 -1.27
CA HIS A 94 -19.56 -31.81 -0.56
C HIS A 94 -18.21 -31.35 0.06
N ALA A 95 -17.50 -30.45 -0.63
CA ALA A 95 -16.27 -29.81 -0.15
C ALA A 95 -16.05 -28.46 -0.85
N ILE A 96 -15.54 -27.47 -0.13
CA ILE A 96 -15.13 -26.17 -0.68
C ILE A 96 -13.62 -26.02 -0.53
N ILE A 97 -12.92 -25.84 -1.64
CA ILE A 97 -11.48 -25.64 -1.67
C ILE A 97 -11.20 -24.20 -2.10
N LEU A 98 -10.58 -23.43 -1.21
CA LEU A 98 -10.04 -22.10 -1.55
C LEU A 98 -8.57 -22.25 -1.91
N ALA A 99 -8.25 -22.10 -3.20
CA ALA A 99 -6.89 -22.11 -3.71
C ALA A 99 -6.53 -20.73 -4.26
N GLY A 100 -5.33 -20.24 -3.92
CA GLY A 100 -4.82 -18.98 -4.44
C GLY A 100 -3.36 -18.75 -4.05
N GLY A 101 -2.58 -18.18 -4.98
CA GLY A 101 -1.15 -17.94 -4.79
C GLY A 101 -0.80 -16.80 -3.82
N THR A 102 -1.79 -16.01 -3.38
CA THR A 102 -1.59 -14.81 -2.54
C THR A 102 -2.53 -14.76 -1.34
N LEU A 103 -3.03 -15.92 -0.89
CA LEU A 103 -3.98 -16.00 0.23
C LEU A 103 -3.38 -15.72 1.61
N GLN A 104 -2.05 -15.58 1.70
CA GLN A 104 -1.34 -15.29 2.94
C GLN A 104 -1.26 -13.76 3.20
N PRO A 105 -1.56 -13.26 4.41
CA PRO A 105 -1.98 -13.97 5.62
C PRO A 105 -3.41 -14.52 5.55
N ILE A 106 -3.59 -15.81 5.91
CA ILE A 106 -4.88 -16.49 5.81
C ILE A 106 -5.84 -16.04 6.93
N GLU A 107 -5.31 -15.48 8.01
CA GLU A 107 -6.05 -15.03 9.18
C GLU A 107 -7.12 -14.00 8.79
N GLU A 108 -6.79 -13.03 7.95
CA GLU A 108 -7.76 -12.05 7.43
C GLU A 108 -8.81 -12.73 6.55
N THR A 109 -8.39 -13.66 5.68
CA THR A 109 -9.31 -14.39 4.80
C THR A 109 -10.29 -15.24 5.62
N LYS A 110 -9.83 -15.84 6.73
CA LYS A 110 -10.64 -16.60 7.67
C LYS A 110 -11.62 -15.69 8.42
N GLU A 111 -11.14 -14.59 9.02
CA GLU A 111 -12.01 -13.64 9.71
C GLU A 111 -13.04 -12.99 8.77
N ARG A 112 -12.68 -12.82 7.48
CA ARG A 112 -13.56 -12.22 6.48
C ARG A 112 -14.56 -13.20 5.87
N LEU A 113 -14.16 -14.42 5.50
CA LEU A 113 -15.02 -15.35 4.78
C LEU A 113 -15.74 -16.34 5.68
N PHE A 114 -15.18 -16.61 6.87
CA PHE A 114 -15.64 -17.66 7.77
C PHE A 114 -15.67 -17.22 9.24
N PRO A 115 -16.33 -16.09 9.58
CA PRO A 115 -16.39 -15.61 10.96
C PRO A 115 -17.07 -16.60 11.93
N SER A 116 -17.90 -17.52 11.41
CA SER A 116 -18.66 -18.51 12.17
C SER A 116 -17.96 -19.87 12.33
N ILE A 117 -16.87 -20.13 11.58
CA ILE A 117 -16.18 -21.42 11.58
C ILE A 117 -14.96 -21.34 12.50
N GLN A 118 -14.79 -22.33 13.37
CA GLN A 118 -13.63 -22.37 14.27
C GLN A 118 -12.35 -22.67 13.49
N LEU A 119 -11.24 -22.02 13.86
CA LEU A 119 -9.95 -22.06 13.12
C LEU A 119 -9.41 -23.46 12.85
N HIS A 120 -9.74 -24.45 13.69
CA HIS A 120 -9.29 -25.83 13.58
C HIS A 120 -10.01 -26.63 12.47
N GLN A 121 -11.17 -26.14 12.00
CA GLN A 121 -11.98 -26.79 10.96
C GLN A 121 -11.60 -26.35 9.55
N LEU A 122 -10.70 -25.37 9.42
CA LEU A 122 -10.20 -24.86 8.15
C LEU A 122 -8.73 -25.29 7.98
N PRO A 123 -8.49 -26.54 7.51
CA PRO A 123 -7.14 -27.00 7.24
C PRO A 123 -6.51 -26.07 6.21
N PHE A 124 -5.38 -25.48 6.57
CA PHE A 124 -4.62 -24.63 5.68
C PHE A 124 -3.36 -25.37 5.25
N PHE A 125 -3.18 -25.46 3.94
CA PHE A 125 -1.98 -26.00 3.34
C PHE A 125 -1.31 -24.91 2.50
N SER A 126 0.00 -24.76 2.69
CA SER A 126 0.83 -23.84 1.91
C SER A 126 1.99 -24.62 1.34
N CYS A 127 2.08 -24.64 0.01
CA CYS A 127 3.22 -25.18 -0.71
C CYS A 127 4.41 -24.21 -0.61
N GLY A 128 5.61 -24.75 -0.54
CA GLY A 128 6.82 -23.98 -0.83
C GLY A 128 6.83 -23.48 -2.28
N HIS A 129 7.66 -22.48 -2.54
CA HIS A 129 7.83 -22.01 -3.91
C HIS A 129 8.68 -23.00 -4.72
N ILE A 130 8.37 -23.18 -6.01
CA ILE A 130 9.14 -24.00 -6.96
C ILE A 130 10.51 -23.35 -7.28
N ILE A 131 10.74 -22.13 -6.82
CA ILE A 131 11.93 -21.35 -7.19
C ILE A 131 13.06 -21.67 -6.23
N PRO A 132 14.25 -22.04 -6.74
CA PRO A 132 15.44 -22.21 -5.93
C PRO A 132 15.75 -20.96 -5.10
N SER A 133 16.23 -21.13 -3.87
CA SER A 133 16.57 -20.00 -3.00
C SER A 133 17.68 -19.10 -3.55
N GLU A 134 18.49 -19.60 -4.48
CA GLU A 134 19.52 -18.83 -5.17
C GLU A 134 18.98 -17.87 -6.24
N ASN A 135 17.73 -18.03 -6.68
CA ASN A 135 17.12 -17.23 -7.75
C ASN A 135 16.33 -16.03 -7.21
N ILE A 136 16.14 -15.92 -5.89
CA ILE A 136 15.43 -14.79 -5.28
C ILE A 136 16.33 -14.17 -4.23
N LEU A 137 16.50 -12.85 -4.30
CA LEU A 137 17.26 -12.10 -3.33
C LEU A 137 16.40 -11.00 -2.69
N PRO A 138 15.72 -11.29 -1.57
CA PRO A 138 15.03 -10.28 -0.79
C PRO A 138 15.98 -9.57 0.20
N ILE A 139 16.04 -8.24 0.12
CA ILE A 139 16.89 -7.41 0.98
C ILE A 139 16.04 -6.29 1.60
N ALA A 140 16.12 -6.14 2.92
CA ALA A 140 15.59 -4.97 3.63
C ALA A 140 16.64 -3.84 3.61
N VAL A 141 16.32 -2.70 3.00
CA VAL A 141 17.21 -1.54 2.87
C VAL A 141 16.81 -0.48 3.88
N LYS A 142 17.62 -0.33 4.94
CA LYS A 142 17.38 0.62 6.03
C LYS A 142 17.99 2.00 5.78
N HIS A 143 19.20 2.04 5.22
CA HIS A 143 19.95 3.27 5.00
C HIS A 143 20.27 3.45 3.52
N GLY A 144 20.32 4.69 3.05
CA GLY A 144 20.74 5.02 1.71
C GLY A 144 22.27 5.20 1.57
N PRO A 145 22.73 5.59 0.37
CA PRO A 145 24.15 5.73 0.05
C PRO A 145 24.91 6.72 0.94
N SER A 146 24.25 7.77 1.41
CA SER A 146 24.80 8.83 2.27
C SER A 146 24.71 8.48 3.76
N GLY A 147 24.18 7.29 4.09
CA GLY A 147 23.95 6.85 5.47
C GLY A 147 22.64 7.36 6.09
N GLN A 148 21.83 8.11 5.33
CA GLN A 148 20.52 8.58 5.79
C GLN A 148 19.56 7.40 5.97
N SER A 149 18.78 7.40 7.05
CA SER A 149 17.78 6.36 7.31
C SER A 149 16.54 6.57 6.45
N PHE A 150 16.08 5.51 5.79
CA PHE A 150 14.84 5.53 5.03
C PHE A 150 13.63 5.43 5.96
N ASP A 151 13.07 6.58 6.33
CA ASP A 151 11.78 6.67 7.02
C ASP A 151 10.71 7.25 6.10
N PHE A 152 9.86 6.37 5.56
CA PHE A 152 8.70 6.74 4.76
C PHE A 152 7.41 6.86 5.59
N SER A 153 7.52 7.20 6.88
CA SER A 153 6.37 7.63 7.69
C SER A 153 5.68 8.84 7.07
N PHE A 154 4.39 9.04 7.33
CA PHE A 154 3.62 10.15 6.74
C PHE A 154 4.25 11.53 6.99
N LYS A 155 4.91 11.70 8.14
CA LYS A 155 5.60 12.93 8.54
C LYS A 155 6.88 13.16 7.71
N ASN A 156 7.68 12.12 7.53
CA ASN A 156 9.03 12.24 6.97
C ASN A 156 9.13 11.95 5.48
N ARG A 157 8.14 11.24 4.89
CA ARG A 157 8.17 10.84 3.47
C ARG A 157 8.27 12.00 2.48
N SER A 158 7.78 13.19 2.84
CA SER A 158 7.84 14.39 2.01
C SER A 158 9.08 15.23 2.25
N SER A 159 9.99 14.79 3.12
CA SER A 159 11.27 15.45 3.35
C SER A 159 12.14 15.37 2.07
N PRO A 160 12.71 16.49 1.61
CA PRO A 160 13.54 16.51 0.41
C PRO A 160 14.77 15.61 0.54
N THR A 161 15.33 15.49 1.75
CA THR A 161 16.49 14.64 2.04
C THR A 161 16.22 13.16 1.77
N VAL A 162 15.06 12.64 2.19
CA VAL A 162 14.68 11.23 1.98
C VAL A 162 14.39 10.97 0.49
N ILE A 163 13.76 11.92 -0.20
CA ILE A 163 13.46 11.82 -1.63
C ILE A 163 14.75 11.83 -2.46
N GLU A 164 15.70 12.71 -2.13
CA GLU A 164 17.00 12.78 -2.77
C GLU A 164 17.80 11.48 -2.54
N GLU A 165 17.85 11.01 -1.29
CA GLU A 165 18.54 9.78 -0.92
C GLU A 165 17.98 8.55 -1.67
N LEU A 166 16.65 8.48 -1.84
CA LEU A 166 16.01 7.43 -2.64
C LEU A 166 16.43 7.53 -4.12
N GLY A 167 16.54 8.75 -4.66
CA GLY A 167 16.99 8.98 -6.02
C GLY A 167 18.46 8.60 -6.26
N LEU A 168 19.33 8.85 -5.27
CA LEU A 168 20.74 8.40 -5.29
C LEU A 168 20.84 6.87 -5.22
N MET A 169 20.03 6.24 -4.37
CA MET A 169 19.93 4.78 -4.27
C MET A 169 19.51 4.16 -5.60
N LEU A 170 18.48 4.71 -6.26
CA LEU A 170 18.04 4.22 -7.56
C LEU A 170 19.07 4.46 -8.66
N SER A 171 19.80 5.59 -8.64
CA SER A 171 20.87 5.87 -9.61
C SER A 171 21.99 4.81 -9.57
N ASN A 172 22.34 4.34 -8.36
CA ASN A 172 23.29 3.25 -8.19
C ASN A 172 22.67 1.91 -8.61
N LEU A 173 21.41 1.67 -8.25
CA LEU A 173 20.69 0.45 -8.58
C LEU A 173 20.59 0.21 -10.09
N VAL A 174 20.22 1.23 -10.88
CA VAL A 174 20.07 1.10 -12.33
C VAL A 174 21.39 0.81 -13.05
N SER A 175 22.52 1.07 -12.40
CA SER A 175 23.85 0.73 -12.93
C SER A 175 24.20 -0.74 -12.75
N VAL A 176 23.61 -1.42 -11.76
CA VAL A 176 23.87 -2.84 -11.44
C VAL A 176 22.82 -3.78 -12.02
N VAL A 177 21.54 -3.38 -11.97
CA VAL A 177 20.43 -4.24 -12.40
C VAL A 177 20.32 -4.25 -13.93
N PRO A 178 20.36 -5.42 -14.58
CA PRO A 178 20.08 -5.55 -16.01
C PRO A 178 18.58 -5.41 -16.31
N GLU A 179 18.22 -5.04 -17.55
CA GLU A 179 16.84 -5.11 -18.06
C GLU A 179 15.85 -4.25 -17.24
N GLY A 180 14.77 -4.86 -16.73
CA GLY A 180 13.65 -4.18 -16.07
C GLY A 180 13.81 -3.97 -14.57
N VAL A 181 13.60 -2.73 -14.13
CA VAL A 181 13.39 -2.36 -12.72
C VAL A 181 11.96 -1.86 -12.53
N VAL A 182 11.26 -2.31 -11.49
CA VAL A 182 9.93 -1.79 -11.15
C VAL A 182 9.94 -1.20 -9.74
N VAL A 183 9.58 0.07 -9.62
CA VAL A 183 9.56 0.80 -8.34
C VAL A 183 8.11 1.06 -7.95
N PHE A 184 7.71 0.57 -6.79
CA PHE A 184 6.35 0.71 -6.27
C PHE A 184 6.29 1.78 -5.20
N PHE A 185 5.39 2.74 -5.40
CA PHE A 185 5.06 3.81 -4.46
C PHE A 185 3.70 3.57 -3.79
N SER A 186 3.50 4.18 -2.62
CA SER A 186 2.26 4.06 -1.86
C SER A 186 1.05 4.76 -2.49
N SER A 187 1.27 5.78 -3.32
CA SER A 187 0.19 6.53 -3.98
C SER A 187 0.69 7.31 -5.21
N PHE A 188 -0.22 7.61 -6.14
CA PHE A 188 0.07 8.44 -7.32
C PHE A 188 0.48 9.86 -6.96
N ASP A 189 -0.05 10.44 -5.88
CA ASP A 189 0.34 11.80 -5.45
C ASP A 189 1.76 11.81 -4.91
N TYR A 190 2.17 10.75 -4.22
CA TYR A 190 3.53 10.62 -3.72
C TYR A 190 4.52 10.37 -4.85
N GLU A 191 4.18 9.48 -5.79
CA GLU A 191 4.98 9.24 -6.99
C GLU A 191 5.20 10.52 -7.82
N SER A 192 4.15 11.31 -8.07
CA SER A 192 4.30 12.59 -8.77
C SER A 192 5.24 13.56 -8.05
N ARG A 193 5.12 13.71 -6.73
CA ARG A 193 5.99 14.59 -5.95
C ARG A 193 7.45 14.16 -6.02
N VAL A 194 7.71 12.86 -5.88
CA VAL A 194 9.06 12.28 -5.99
C VAL A 194 9.61 12.50 -7.39
N TYR A 195 8.81 12.27 -8.42
CA TYR A 195 9.20 12.47 -9.82
C TYR A 195 9.58 13.92 -10.10
N ASP A 196 8.76 14.88 -9.66
CA ASP A 196 9.01 16.30 -9.87
C ASP A 196 10.27 16.77 -9.13
N ALA A 197 10.50 16.28 -7.90
CA ALA A 197 11.72 16.54 -7.14
C ALA A 197 12.97 15.96 -7.83
N TRP A 198 12.90 14.75 -8.38
CA TRP A 198 14.00 14.15 -9.14
C TRP A 198 14.24 14.85 -10.47
N LYS A 199 13.21 15.43 -11.08
CA LYS A 199 13.33 16.26 -12.27
C LYS A 199 14.08 17.55 -11.96
N ALA A 200 13.72 18.23 -10.88
CA ALA A 200 14.36 19.48 -10.45
C ALA A 200 15.82 19.30 -10.02
N SER A 201 16.13 18.20 -9.31
CA SER A 201 17.50 17.88 -8.86
C SER A 201 18.41 17.29 -9.94
N GLY A 202 17.88 16.97 -11.13
CA GLY A 202 18.64 16.33 -12.21
C GLY A 202 18.94 14.83 -12.00
N ILE A 203 18.39 14.21 -10.95
CA ILE A 203 18.50 12.77 -10.70
C ILE A 203 17.85 11.96 -11.82
N LEU A 204 16.70 12.40 -12.34
CA LEU A 204 16.06 11.74 -13.48
C LEU A 204 16.99 11.67 -14.69
N SER A 205 17.77 12.73 -14.95
CA SER A 205 18.74 12.74 -16.05
C SER A 205 19.85 11.71 -15.83
N ARG A 206 20.26 11.46 -14.58
CA ARG A 206 21.25 10.42 -14.25
C ARG A 206 20.68 9.01 -14.47
N ILE A 207 19.43 8.79 -14.08
CA ILE A 207 18.74 7.50 -14.28
C ILE A 207 18.51 7.25 -15.77
N SER A 208 18.04 8.28 -16.50
CA SER A 208 17.72 8.20 -17.93
C SER A 208 18.92 7.88 -18.82
N LYS A 209 20.15 8.21 -18.38
CA LYS A 209 21.39 7.80 -19.06
C LYS A 209 21.59 6.29 -19.10
N ARG A 210 20.99 5.54 -18.17
CA ARG A 210 21.12 4.09 -18.06
C ARG A 210 19.83 3.36 -18.40
N LYS A 211 18.66 3.86 -17.96
CA LYS A 211 17.37 3.20 -18.17
C LYS A 211 16.30 4.19 -18.58
N GLN A 212 15.49 3.81 -19.56
CA GLN A 212 14.32 4.60 -19.96
C GLN A 212 13.25 4.56 -18.86
N ILE A 213 12.71 5.72 -18.52
CA ILE A 213 11.76 5.89 -17.40
C ILE A 213 10.33 5.85 -17.92
N PHE A 214 9.52 4.98 -17.35
CA PHE A 214 8.08 4.85 -17.60
C PHE A 214 7.31 5.10 -16.30
N ARG A 215 6.11 5.67 -16.40
CA ARG A 215 5.25 5.97 -15.26
C ARG A 215 3.88 5.36 -15.46
N GLU A 216 3.29 4.82 -14.40
CA GLU A 216 1.91 4.35 -14.43
C GLU A 216 0.93 5.52 -14.59
N PRO A 217 0.13 5.57 -15.67
CA PRO A 217 -0.88 6.60 -15.84
C PRO A 217 -2.08 6.34 -14.92
N ARG A 218 -2.74 7.41 -14.46
CA ARG A 218 -3.98 7.30 -13.66
C ARG A 218 -5.15 6.74 -14.46
N LYS A 219 -5.15 6.94 -15.79
CA LYS A 219 -6.20 6.47 -16.68
C LYS A 219 -5.91 5.03 -17.11
N SER A 220 -6.86 4.15 -16.84
CA SER A 220 -6.79 2.71 -17.17
C SER A 220 -6.55 2.43 -18.66
N THR A 221 -7.00 3.32 -19.56
CA THR A 221 -6.84 3.21 -21.01
C THR A 221 -5.39 3.27 -21.45
N ASP A 222 -4.59 4.10 -20.78
CA ASP A 222 -3.24 4.43 -21.23
C ASP A 222 -2.22 3.43 -20.65
N VAL A 223 -2.61 2.68 -19.60
CA VAL A 223 -1.78 1.69 -18.92
C VAL A 223 -1.25 0.62 -19.88
N GLU A 224 -2.10 0.14 -20.80
CA GLU A 224 -1.72 -0.92 -21.74
C GLU A 224 -0.72 -0.44 -22.79
N ALA A 225 -0.80 0.83 -23.20
CA ALA A 225 0.15 1.42 -24.13
C ALA A 225 1.53 1.56 -23.49
N VAL A 226 1.60 2.18 -22.30
CA VAL A 226 2.86 2.36 -21.55
C VAL A 226 3.54 1.03 -21.27
N LEU A 227 2.78 0.00 -20.92
CA LEU A 227 3.34 -1.31 -20.65
C LEU A 227 3.85 -2.03 -21.90
N ARG A 228 3.20 -1.81 -23.04
CA ARG A 228 3.66 -2.35 -24.32
C ARG A 228 4.99 -1.72 -24.68
N GLU A 229 5.10 -0.40 -24.56
CA GLU A 229 6.36 0.33 -24.80
C GLU A 229 7.46 -0.11 -23.84
N TYR A 230 7.13 -0.30 -22.56
CA TYR A 230 8.07 -0.83 -21.55
C TYR A 230 8.62 -2.20 -21.95
N LYS A 231 7.74 -3.13 -22.34
CA LYS A 231 8.14 -4.49 -22.75
C LYS A 231 8.95 -4.49 -24.04
N GLN A 232 8.51 -3.76 -25.06
CA GLN A 232 9.25 -3.60 -26.31
C GLN A 232 10.66 -3.09 -26.04
N LYS A 233 10.83 -2.13 -25.13
CA LYS A 233 12.15 -1.60 -24.82
C LYS A 233 13.09 -2.63 -24.16
N ILE A 234 12.53 -3.57 -23.42
CA ILE A 234 13.29 -4.67 -22.80
C ILE A 234 13.61 -5.73 -23.86
N ASP A 235 12.63 -6.12 -24.69
CA ASP A 235 12.80 -7.10 -25.76
C ASP A 235 13.84 -6.62 -26.79
N ASP A 236 13.79 -5.34 -27.18
CA ASP A 236 14.76 -4.70 -28.09
C ASP A 236 16.20 -4.78 -27.56
N LEU A 237 16.35 -4.78 -26.23
CA LEU A 237 17.66 -4.85 -25.59
C LEU A 237 18.23 -6.26 -25.61
N VAL A 238 17.36 -7.27 -25.46
CA VAL A 238 17.75 -8.68 -25.58
C VAL A 238 18.21 -8.97 -27.00
N VAL A 239 17.54 -8.41 -28.01
CA VAL A 239 17.86 -8.65 -29.44
C VAL A 239 19.08 -7.85 -29.91
N ASN A 240 19.14 -6.55 -29.63
CA ASN A 240 20.15 -5.67 -30.21
C ASN A 240 21.42 -5.51 -29.34
N GLY A 241 21.42 -6.10 -28.14
CA GLY A 241 22.49 -5.95 -27.17
C GLY A 241 22.50 -4.57 -26.49
N PRO A 242 23.31 -4.40 -25.42
CA PRO A 242 23.37 -3.15 -24.68
C PRO A 242 24.08 -2.08 -25.52
N THR A 243 23.36 -1.03 -25.90
CA THR A 243 23.93 0.20 -26.47
C THR A 243 24.42 1.12 -25.34
N SER A 244 23.70 2.22 -25.07
CA SER A 244 23.93 3.15 -23.94
C SER A 244 22.97 2.92 -22.76
N CYS A 245 21.75 2.46 -23.05
CA CYS A 245 20.74 2.11 -22.06
C CYS A 245 20.74 0.60 -21.81
N ASN A 246 20.79 0.18 -20.55
CA ASN A 246 20.80 -1.22 -20.11
C ASN A 246 19.40 -1.73 -19.71
N GLY A 247 18.32 -1.01 -20.07
CA GLY A 247 16.93 -1.43 -19.90
C GLY A 247 15.97 -0.31 -19.57
N ALA A 248 14.95 -0.62 -18.78
CA ALA A 248 13.85 0.29 -18.47
C ALA A 248 13.49 0.25 -16.98
N ILE A 249 13.01 1.38 -16.46
CA ILE A 249 12.47 1.52 -15.11
C ILE A 249 11.01 1.94 -15.17
N LEU A 250 10.14 1.24 -14.44
CA LEU A 250 8.72 1.53 -14.35
C LEU A 250 8.38 2.01 -12.93
N LEU A 251 7.86 3.24 -12.82
CA LEU A 251 7.32 3.78 -11.59
C LEU A 251 5.83 3.44 -11.52
N ALA A 252 5.47 2.57 -10.58
CA ALA A 252 4.12 2.04 -10.40
C ALA A 252 3.59 2.33 -9.00
N VAL A 253 2.27 2.19 -8.83
CA VAL A 253 1.61 2.43 -7.55
C VAL A 253 1.00 1.14 -7.03
N VAL A 254 1.18 0.89 -5.73
CA VAL A 254 0.59 -0.26 -5.04
C VAL A 254 -0.93 -0.10 -5.02
N GLY A 255 -1.65 -1.10 -5.52
CA GLY A 255 -3.10 -1.03 -5.73
C GLY A 255 -3.52 -0.37 -7.04
N GLY A 256 -2.56 0.05 -7.88
CA GLY A 256 -2.80 0.46 -9.26
C GLY A 256 -3.09 -0.73 -10.20
N LYS A 257 -3.55 -0.45 -11.42
CA LYS A 257 -3.89 -1.49 -12.41
C LYS A 257 -2.69 -2.36 -12.76
N ILE A 258 -1.49 -1.76 -12.80
CA ILE A 258 -0.24 -2.48 -13.06
C ILE A 258 0.07 -3.49 -11.95
N SER A 259 -0.19 -3.13 -10.70
CA SER A 259 0.05 -3.98 -9.54
C SER A 259 -0.93 -5.17 -9.41
N GLU A 260 -2.10 -5.11 -10.07
CA GLU A 260 -3.14 -6.14 -9.97
C GLU A 260 -3.28 -7.03 -11.21
N GLY A 261 -3.04 -6.50 -12.41
CA GLY A 261 -3.43 -7.14 -13.68
C GLY A 261 -2.31 -7.60 -14.62
N ILE A 262 -1.08 -7.10 -14.50
CA ILE A 262 -0.05 -7.27 -15.54
C ILE A 262 1.07 -8.26 -15.20
N ASN A 263 1.48 -9.03 -16.22
CA ASN A 263 2.47 -10.08 -16.15
C ASN A 263 3.81 -9.58 -16.71
N PHE A 264 4.86 -9.62 -15.89
CA PHE A 264 6.23 -9.19 -16.23
C PHE A 264 7.04 -10.42 -16.64
N SER A 265 6.97 -10.85 -17.91
CA SER A 265 7.80 -11.95 -18.40
C SER A 265 9.28 -11.57 -18.50
N ASP A 266 10.16 -12.57 -18.48
CA ASP A 266 11.38 -12.60 -19.31
C ASP A 266 12.24 -11.32 -19.21
N GLY A 267 12.67 -10.98 -17.99
CA GLY A 267 13.55 -9.83 -17.76
C GLY A 267 12.86 -8.48 -17.59
N ALA A 268 11.54 -8.42 -17.83
CA ALA A 268 10.74 -7.23 -17.55
C ALA A 268 10.63 -6.89 -16.05
N GLY A 269 11.20 -7.73 -15.19
CA GLY A 269 11.18 -7.55 -13.75
C GLY A 269 12.37 -8.20 -13.03
N ARG A 270 13.61 -7.78 -13.34
CA ARG A 270 14.80 -8.29 -12.64
C ARG A 270 14.98 -7.74 -11.23
N CYS A 271 14.50 -6.54 -10.96
CA CYS A 271 14.52 -5.97 -9.62
C CYS A 271 13.23 -5.22 -9.30
N ILE A 272 12.67 -5.54 -8.14
CA ILE A 272 11.58 -4.77 -7.52
C ILE A 272 12.18 -3.85 -6.48
N VAL A 273 11.66 -2.64 -6.41
CA VAL A 273 11.89 -1.74 -5.28
C VAL A 273 10.54 -1.38 -4.68
N MET A 274 10.32 -1.74 -3.43
CA MET A 274 9.17 -1.33 -2.65
C MET A 274 9.55 -0.11 -1.80
N VAL A 275 8.98 1.05 -2.12
CA VAL A 275 9.27 2.30 -1.42
C VAL A 275 8.32 2.44 -0.23
N GLY A 276 8.86 2.29 0.97
CA GLY A 276 8.12 2.41 2.22
C GLY A 276 7.18 1.24 2.51
N LEU A 277 6.28 1.48 3.46
CA LEU A 277 5.17 0.60 3.81
C LEU A 277 3.86 1.18 3.23
N PRO A 278 3.11 0.44 2.40
CA PRO A 278 1.90 0.91 1.72
C PRO A 278 0.71 0.87 2.68
N TYR A 279 0.80 1.59 3.78
CA TYR A 279 -0.32 1.70 4.71
C TYR A 279 -1.50 2.38 4.02
N PRO A 280 -2.72 1.81 4.11
CA PRO A 280 -3.91 2.47 3.63
C PRO A 280 -4.09 3.84 4.29
N SER A 281 -4.62 4.80 3.53
CA SER A 281 -4.77 6.16 4.03
C SER A 281 -5.75 6.20 5.23
N PRO A 282 -5.39 6.87 6.34
CA PRO A 282 -6.30 7.09 7.46
C PRO A 282 -7.47 8.02 7.10
N SER A 283 -7.38 8.73 5.96
CA SER A 283 -8.48 9.53 5.43
C SER A 283 -9.57 8.70 4.76
N ASP A 284 -9.35 7.39 4.58
CA ASP A 284 -10.36 6.47 4.07
C ASP A 284 -11.41 6.18 5.15
N VAL A 285 -12.56 6.80 4.95
CA VAL A 285 -13.73 6.67 5.82
C VAL A 285 -14.20 5.23 5.93
N GLU A 286 -14.18 4.47 4.83
CA GLU A 286 -14.63 3.07 4.84
C GLU A 286 -13.74 2.24 5.74
N LEU A 287 -12.43 2.39 5.58
CA LEU A 287 -11.47 1.69 6.39
C LEU A 287 -11.59 2.05 7.87
N MET A 288 -11.71 3.35 8.20
CA MET A 288 -11.81 3.78 9.59
C MET A 288 -13.07 3.25 10.27
N GLU A 289 -14.22 3.28 9.61
CA GLU A 289 -15.47 2.75 10.18
C GLU A 289 -15.43 1.22 10.31
N ARG A 290 -14.75 0.53 9.37
CA ARG A 290 -14.52 -0.91 9.46
C ARG A 290 -13.58 -1.28 10.61
N LEU A 291 -12.52 -0.51 10.84
CA LEU A 291 -11.62 -0.70 11.98
C LEU A 291 -12.35 -0.57 13.31
N LYS A 292 -13.22 0.43 13.45
CA LYS A 292 -14.08 0.57 14.64
C LYS A 292 -14.99 -0.64 14.85
N HIS A 293 -15.51 -1.20 13.77
CA HIS A 293 -16.36 -2.38 13.84
C HIS A 293 -15.57 -3.62 14.30
N ILE A 294 -14.39 -3.85 13.73
CA ILE A 294 -13.52 -5.00 14.06
C ILE A 294 -13.00 -4.92 15.50
N GLU A 295 -12.60 -3.72 15.95
CA GLU A 295 -12.17 -3.49 17.34
C GLU A 295 -13.33 -3.62 18.34
N GLY A 296 -14.59 -3.58 17.87
CA GLY A 296 -15.77 -3.59 18.74
C GLY A 296 -16.09 -2.23 19.38
N LEU A 297 -15.41 -1.16 18.96
CA LEU A 297 -15.60 0.22 19.44
C LEU A 297 -17.03 0.77 19.22
N GLY A 298 -17.83 0.12 18.37
CA GLY A 298 -19.23 0.47 18.13
C GLY A 298 -20.26 -0.20 19.04
N ARG A 299 -19.86 -1.07 19.99
CA ARG A 299 -20.79 -1.80 20.88
C ARG A 299 -21.02 -1.17 22.25
N THR A 300 -20.33 -0.07 22.58
CA THR A 300 -20.50 0.66 23.83
C THR A 300 -21.12 2.03 23.59
N ILE A 301 -22.38 2.23 24.01
CA ILE A 301 -22.99 3.53 24.30
C ILE A 301 -23.83 3.33 25.58
N PRO A 302 -23.86 4.25 26.57
CA PRO A 302 -23.38 5.64 26.59
C PRO A 302 -22.40 5.97 27.72
N SER A 303 -21.43 6.85 27.42
CA SER A 303 -20.95 7.83 28.41
C SER A 303 -21.18 9.21 27.78
N ASN A 304 -21.61 10.16 28.61
CA ASN A 304 -22.28 11.44 28.29
C ASN A 304 -21.51 12.48 27.46
N ASN A 305 -20.60 12.09 26.57
CA ASN A 305 -20.01 13.01 25.59
C ASN A 305 -19.81 12.29 24.24
N PRO A 306 -20.70 12.50 23.25
CA PRO A 306 -20.45 12.02 21.91
C PRO A 306 -19.34 12.90 21.30
N VAL A 307 -18.08 12.48 21.44
CA VAL A 307 -16.97 13.08 20.69
C VAL A 307 -17.13 12.63 19.23
N CYS A 308 -18.01 13.31 18.51
CA CYS A 308 -18.32 13.07 17.12
C CYS A 308 -17.31 13.81 16.25
N GLY A 309 -16.29 13.10 15.75
CA GLY A 309 -15.32 13.70 14.81
C GLY A 309 -13.88 13.25 14.95
N GLU A 310 -13.61 12.01 15.38
CA GLU A 310 -12.21 11.54 15.45
C GLU A 310 -11.58 11.46 14.06
N THR A 311 -10.44 12.14 13.89
CA THR A 311 -9.56 11.96 12.72
C THR A 311 -9.16 10.49 12.61
N GLY A 312 -8.94 9.98 11.39
CA GLY A 312 -8.58 8.57 11.21
C GLY A 312 -7.35 8.12 12.01
N PHE A 313 -6.43 9.06 12.27
CA PHE A 313 -5.30 8.84 13.16
C PHE A 313 -5.70 8.62 14.63
N HIS A 314 -6.72 9.30 15.14
CA HIS A 314 -7.25 9.05 16.49
C HIS A 314 -7.89 7.67 16.62
N VAL A 315 -8.63 7.24 15.60
CA VAL A 315 -9.21 5.88 15.56
C VAL A 315 -8.10 4.83 15.60
N LEU A 316 -7.08 4.97 14.76
CA LEU A 316 -5.92 4.07 14.75
C LEU A 316 -5.16 4.05 16.08
N LYS A 317 -5.04 5.19 16.76
CA LYS A 317 -4.38 5.29 18.08
C LYS A 317 -5.18 4.60 19.18
N LYS A 318 -6.51 4.53 19.06
CA LYS A 318 -7.41 3.84 19.99
C LYS A 318 -7.47 2.33 19.75
N CYS A 319 -7.28 1.87 18.52
CA CYS A 319 -7.18 0.46 18.20
C CYS A 319 -5.93 -0.16 18.88
N LYS A 320 -6.14 -1.05 19.84
CA LYS A 320 -5.06 -1.78 20.54
C LYS A 320 -5.14 -3.29 20.35
N GLY A 321 -6.29 -3.81 19.91
CA GLY A 321 -6.53 -5.21 19.64
C GLY A 321 -6.61 -5.52 18.14
N LYS A 322 -7.67 -6.23 17.75
CA LYS A 322 -7.86 -6.80 16.40
C LYS A 322 -7.90 -5.77 15.28
N GLY A 323 -8.38 -4.55 15.55
CA GLY A 323 -8.42 -3.47 14.57
C GLY A 323 -7.02 -3.02 14.16
N LYS A 324 -6.09 -2.88 15.11
CA LYS A 324 -4.70 -2.53 14.79
C LYS A 324 -4.03 -3.65 14.00
N GLU A 325 -4.23 -4.89 14.43
CA GLU A 325 -3.72 -6.06 13.72
C GLU A 325 -4.26 -6.14 12.28
N TYR A 326 -5.54 -5.86 12.07
CA TYR A 326 -6.16 -5.78 10.74
C TYR A 326 -5.52 -4.69 9.88
N TYR A 327 -5.26 -3.49 10.42
CA TYR A 327 -4.59 -2.42 9.69
C TYR A 327 -3.16 -2.80 9.26
N ASP A 328 -2.40 -3.42 10.16
CA ASP A 328 -1.06 -3.93 9.87
C ASP A 328 -1.12 -5.08 8.84
N ASN A 329 -2.13 -5.95 8.93
CA ASN A 329 -2.36 -7.04 7.99
C ASN A 329 -2.66 -6.53 6.58
N LEU A 330 -3.40 -5.43 6.43
CA LEU A 330 -3.65 -4.82 5.11
C LEU A 330 -2.35 -4.33 4.46
N CYS A 331 -1.48 -3.70 5.25
CA CYS A 331 -0.17 -3.24 4.77
C CYS A 331 0.69 -4.43 4.30
N MET A 332 0.80 -5.46 5.15
CA MET A 332 1.56 -6.66 4.81
C MET A 332 0.95 -7.37 3.61
N LYS A 333 -0.37 -7.53 3.55
CA LYS A 333 -1.04 -8.13 2.40
C LYS A 333 -0.79 -7.37 1.11
N ALA A 334 -0.72 -6.04 1.13
CA ALA A 334 -0.37 -5.27 -0.06
C ALA A 334 1.07 -5.59 -0.52
N ILE A 335 2.03 -5.63 0.42
CA ILE A 335 3.43 -6.02 0.14
C ILE A 335 3.52 -7.45 -0.37
N LEU A 336 2.77 -8.36 0.24
CA LEU A 336 2.81 -9.78 -0.07
C LEU A 336 2.09 -10.14 -1.34
N ARG A 337 0.96 -9.51 -1.59
CA ARG A 337 0.28 -9.58 -2.86
C ARG A 337 1.24 -9.06 -3.92
N MET A 338 1.83 -7.88 -3.74
CA MET A 338 2.80 -7.33 -4.69
C MET A 338 3.98 -8.28 -4.93
N ALA A 339 4.66 -8.73 -3.86
CA ALA A 339 5.83 -9.60 -3.97
C ALA A 339 5.47 -10.96 -4.58
N SER A 340 4.48 -11.66 -4.02
CA SER A 340 4.06 -12.98 -4.51
C SER A 340 3.47 -12.93 -5.92
N TYR A 341 2.73 -11.86 -6.24
CA TYR A 341 2.23 -11.62 -7.58
C TYR A 341 3.36 -11.37 -8.55
N TYR A 342 4.31 -10.52 -8.16
CA TYR A 342 5.47 -10.27 -8.99
C TYR A 342 6.31 -11.53 -9.16
N ILE A 343 6.57 -12.30 -8.12
CA ILE A 343 7.37 -13.53 -8.21
C ILE A 343 6.63 -14.60 -9.01
N GLY A 344 5.32 -14.75 -8.80
CA GLY A 344 4.48 -15.66 -9.60
C GLY A 344 4.28 -15.20 -11.06
N ARG A 345 4.66 -13.97 -11.41
CA ARG A 345 4.55 -13.44 -12.79
C ARG A 345 5.91 -13.18 -13.47
N ALA A 346 6.93 -12.85 -12.68
CA ALA A 346 8.29 -12.50 -13.08
C ALA A 346 9.28 -13.63 -12.88
N ILE A 347 8.91 -14.72 -12.22
CA ILE A 347 9.71 -15.94 -12.17
C ILE A 347 8.85 -17.09 -12.70
N ARG A 348 8.88 -17.30 -14.02
CA ARG A 348 7.99 -18.24 -14.71
C ARG A 348 8.53 -19.65 -14.83
N HIS A 349 9.85 -19.81 -14.79
CA HIS A 349 10.51 -21.11 -14.93
C HIS A 349 11.64 -21.24 -13.91
N ARG A 350 12.11 -22.48 -13.71
CA ARG A 350 13.14 -22.83 -12.70
C ARG A 350 14.46 -22.04 -12.82
N ASN A 351 14.73 -21.42 -13.95
CA ASN A 351 15.98 -20.69 -14.23
C ASN A 351 15.79 -19.17 -14.14
N ASP A 352 14.58 -18.70 -13.88
CA ASP A 352 14.29 -17.27 -13.81
C ASP A 352 14.60 -16.73 -12.41
N TYR A 353 14.99 -15.46 -12.32
CA TYR A 353 15.56 -14.87 -11.11
C TYR A 353 15.22 -13.39 -10.96
N ALA A 354 15.04 -12.94 -9.71
CA ALA A 354 14.73 -11.56 -9.38
C ALA A 354 15.25 -11.14 -7.99
N ALA A 355 15.63 -9.87 -7.87
CA ALA A 355 15.93 -9.23 -6.59
C ALA A 355 14.73 -8.40 -6.09
N ILE A 356 14.53 -8.36 -4.78
CA ILE A 356 13.44 -7.63 -4.13
C ILE A 356 14.03 -6.73 -3.07
N LEU A 357 13.90 -5.41 -3.24
CA LEU A 357 14.37 -4.42 -2.28
C LEU A 357 13.18 -3.86 -1.51
N LEU A 358 13.15 -4.08 -0.20
CA LEU A 358 12.17 -3.50 0.72
C LEU A 358 12.80 -2.28 1.39
N VAL A 359 12.45 -1.08 0.92
CA VAL A 359 13.13 0.17 1.30
C VAL A 359 12.33 0.88 2.39
N ASP A 360 12.63 0.57 3.64
CA ASP A 360 12.14 1.26 4.84
C ASP A 360 12.87 0.71 6.07
N ALA A 361 13.22 1.57 7.02
CA ALA A 361 13.83 1.15 8.28
C ALA A 361 12.96 0.18 9.08
N ARG A 362 11.63 0.23 8.91
CA ARG A 362 10.67 -0.65 9.60
C ARG A 362 10.73 -2.10 9.14
N TYR A 363 11.29 -2.40 7.96
CA TYR A 363 11.51 -3.78 7.51
C TYR A 363 12.69 -4.46 8.22
N ALA A 364 13.64 -3.68 8.75
CA ALA A 364 14.90 -4.18 9.30
C ALA A 364 14.88 -4.39 10.83
N SER A 365 13.71 -4.46 11.46
CA SER A 365 13.61 -4.52 12.93
C SER A 365 14.06 -5.86 13.52
N ASP A 366 14.80 -5.76 14.61
CA ASP A 366 15.49 -6.84 15.31
C ASP A 366 14.52 -7.79 16.03
N SER A 367 14.70 -9.09 15.82
CA SER A 367 13.90 -10.19 16.42
C SER A 367 13.93 -10.24 17.96
N THR A 368 14.80 -9.46 18.59
CA THR A 368 15.03 -9.39 20.04
C THR A 368 14.07 -8.47 20.80
N LYS A 369 13.34 -7.56 20.14
CA LYS A 369 12.32 -6.71 20.81
C LYS A 369 10.95 -7.39 20.78
N ARG A 370 10.69 -8.24 21.78
CA ARG A 370 9.48 -9.09 21.95
C ARG A 370 8.18 -8.32 22.31
N GLY A 371 7.94 -7.13 21.77
CA GLY A 371 6.81 -6.28 22.17
C GLY A 371 5.71 -6.04 21.13
N PHE A 372 5.99 -6.29 19.85
CA PHE A 372 5.06 -6.02 18.75
C PHE A 372 5.17 -7.12 17.70
N SER A 373 4.03 -7.64 17.22
CA SER A 373 3.97 -8.55 16.08
C SER A 373 4.69 -7.90 14.89
N HIS A 374 5.84 -8.42 14.50
CA HIS A 374 6.72 -7.73 13.56
C HIS A 374 6.16 -7.83 12.14
N SER A 375 6.28 -6.74 11.38
CA SER A 375 5.94 -6.67 9.95
C SER A 375 6.51 -7.84 9.14
N THR A 376 7.73 -8.27 9.45
CA THR A 376 8.43 -9.35 8.75
C THR A 376 7.98 -10.75 9.15
N GLU A 377 7.34 -10.93 10.31
CA GLU A 377 6.79 -12.23 10.73
C GLU A 377 5.57 -12.64 9.92
N LYS A 378 4.87 -11.65 9.36
CA LYS A 378 3.71 -11.85 8.50
C LYS A 378 4.10 -12.20 7.06
N LEU A 379 5.39 -12.14 6.70
CA LEU A 379 5.86 -12.52 5.36
C LEU A 379 5.76 -14.05 5.16
N PRO A 380 5.46 -14.52 3.93
CA PRO A 380 5.49 -15.92 3.56
C PRO A 380 6.81 -16.55 3.94
N LYS A 381 6.73 -17.80 4.40
CA LYS A 381 7.89 -18.55 4.89
C LYS A 381 9.05 -18.53 3.90
N TRP A 382 8.77 -18.60 2.60
CA TRP A 382 9.81 -18.61 1.57
C TRP A 382 10.53 -17.26 1.40
N ILE A 383 9.86 -16.12 1.52
CA ILE A 383 10.52 -14.79 1.56
C ILE A 383 11.26 -14.63 2.89
N LYS A 384 10.61 -14.97 4.00
CA LYS A 384 11.17 -14.84 5.34
C LYS A 384 12.46 -15.63 5.51
N ASN A 385 12.52 -16.86 5.01
CA ASN A 385 13.69 -17.73 5.10
C ASN A 385 14.88 -17.23 4.27
N GLN A 386 14.63 -16.43 3.23
CA GLN A 386 15.65 -15.91 2.32
C GLN A 386 15.96 -14.44 2.58
N LEU A 387 15.18 -13.76 3.42
CA LEU A 387 15.35 -12.34 3.73
C LEU A 387 16.69 -12.16 4.42
N VAL A 388 17.61 -11.46 3.76
CA VAL A 388 18.92 -11.16 4.33
C VAL A 388 18.71 -10.27 5.56
N PRO A 389 19.04 -10.74 6.78
CA PRO A 389 18.85 -9.95 7.98
C PRO A 389 19.80 -8.76 7.98
N THR A 390 19.24 -7.58 8.29
CA THR A 390 19.94 -6.33 8.65
C THR A 390 21.32 -6.12 8.01
N VAL A 391 21.31 -5.59 6.79
CA VAL A 391 22.53 -5.06 6.16
C VAL A 391 22.92 -3.74 6.86
N PRO A 392 24.15 -3.63 7.40
CA PRO A 392 24.54 -2.48 8.22
C PRO A 392 24.65 -1.19 7.42
N ASN A 393 25.03 -1.29 6.14
CA ASN A 393 25.24 -0.15 5.26
C ASN A 393 24.71 -0.43 3.84
N TYR A 394 24.53 0.63 3.06
CA TYR A 394 24.10 0.54 1.66
C TYR A 394 25.16 -0.13 0.77
N GLY A 395 26.45 -0.02 1.10
CA GLY A 395 27.54 -0.65 0.36
C GLY A 395 27.39 -2.18 0.26
N GLU A 396 26.98 -2.82 1.36
CA GLU A 396 26.70 -4.26 1.41
C GLU A 396 25.49 -4.64 0.56
N VAL A 397 24.42 -3.82 0.57
CA VAL A 397 23.26 -4.00 -0.34
C VAL A 397 23.73 -4.02 -1.79
N HIS A 398 24.54 -3.04 -2.17
CA HIS A 398 25.08 -2.92 -3.52
C HIS A 398 26.00 -4.09 -3.89
N ARG A 399 26.84 -4.55 -2.95
CA ARG A 399 27.71 -5.72 -3.12
C ARG A 399 26.89 -7.01 -3.37
N LEU A 400 25.86 -7.25 -2.57
CA LEU A 400 24.99 -8.42 -2.69
C LEU A 400 24.24 -8.43 -4.04
N LEU A 401 23.67 -7.29 -4.44
CA LEU A 401 23.01 -7.16 -5.74
C LEU A 401 23.98 -7.44 -6.89
N HIS A 402 25.18 -6.86 -6.84
CA HIS A 402 26.18 -7.08 -7.88
C HIS A 402 26.62 -8.56 -7.95
N GLN A 403 26.81 -9.22 -6.80
CA GLN A 403 27.15 -10.65 -6.77
C GLN A 403 26.03 -11.52 -7.34
N PHE A 404 24.78 -11.23 -6.99
CA PHE A 404 23.61 -11.96 -7.45
C PHE A 404 23.42 -11.87 -8.97
N PHE A 405 23.42 -10.65 -9.53
CA PHE A 405 23.29 -10.48 -10.98
C PHE A 405 24.51 -11.02 -11.75
N LYS A 406 25.72 -10.92 -11.18
CA LYS A 406 26.92 -11.52 -11.79
C LYS A 406 26.86 -13.05 -11.79
N PHE A 407 26.35 -13.67 -10.73
CA PHE A 407 26.17 -15.11 -10.63
C PHE A 407 25.20 -15.62 -11.71
N HIS A 408 24.02 -15.00 -11.81
CA HIS A 408 23.01 -15.40 -12.80
C HIS A 408 23.40 -15.07 -14.23
N LYS A 409 24.12 -13.96 -14.45
CA LYS A 409 24.71 -13.66 -15.76
C LYS A 409 25.67 -14.77 -16.21
N LYS A 410 26.53 -15.28 -15.32
CA LYS A 410 27.45 -16.40 -15.64
C LYS A 410 26.71 -17.71 -15.88
N LYS A 411 25.68 -18.01 -15.07
CA LYS A 411 24.87 -19.23 -15.20
C LYS A 411 24.17 -19.29 -16.56
N GLY A 412 23.65 -18.17 -17.04
CA GLY A 412 23.01 -18.06 -18.37
C GLY A 412 23.95 -18.09 -19.58
N PHE A 413 25.28 -18.12 -19.40
CA PHE A 413 26.25 -18.38 -20.48
C PHE A 413 26.68 -19.85 -20.56
N ILE A 414 26.32 -20.66 -19.57
CA ILE A 414 26.75 -22.07 -19.44
C ILE A 414 25.64 -23.04 -19.88
N GLU A 415 24.38 -22.58 -19.88
CA GLU A 415 23.25 -23.21 -20.59
C GLU A 415 23.13 -22.62 -21.99
#